data_AF-A0A959YEW2-F1
#
_entry.id   AF-A0A959YEW2-F1
#
_cell.length_a   1.000
_cell.length_b   1.000
_cell.length_c   1.000
_cell.angle_alpha   90.00
_cell.angle_beta   90.00
_cell.angle_gamma   90.00
#
_symmetry.space_group_name_H-M   'P 1'
#
loop_
_entity.id
_entity.type
_entity.pdbx_description
1 polymer ?
#
loop_
_entity_poly.entity_id
_entity_poly.type
_entity_poly.pdbx_seq_one_letter_code
_entity_poly.pdbx_strand_id
1 'polypeptide(L)'
;MGVDHTLYALTDGVVEFRMRRGERSFVNVLPVADTATAPAPKKTAVTKAAPTKGDDLKKIEGIGPKIAELFSNAGIHTFAELAAASVDRLKEILADAGSRYAAHDPGTWPEQAQLAAAGKWDELKALQDKLVGGK
;
A
#
# COMPACT_ATOMS: atom_id res chain seq x y z
N MET A 1 35.09 20.32 3.22
CA MET A 1 34.65 20.50 1.82
C MET A 1 33.30 19.80 1.71
N GLY A 2 32.21 20.55 1.76
CA GLY A 2 30.86 19.99 1.66
C GLY A 2 30.58 19.65 0.20
N VAL A 3 30.02 18.47 -0.06
CA VAL A 3 29.62 18.06 -1.40
C VAL A 3 28.35 18.82 -1.74
N ASP A 4 28.43 19.82 -2.62
CA ASP A 4 27.26 20.52 -3.16
C ASP A 4 26.40 19.50 -3.90
N HIS A 5 25.20 19.23 -3.38
CA HIS A 5 24.23 18.34 -4.02
C HIS A 5 23.29 19.18 -4.88
N THR A 6 23.52 19.20 -6.19
CA THR A 6 22.61 19.78 -7.18
C THR A 6 21.58 18.72 -7.60
N LEU A 7 20.31 18.93 -7.27
CA LEU A 7 19.19 18.08 -7.67
C LEU A 7 18.44 18.74 -8.83
N TYR A 8 18.40 18.08 -9.99
CA TYR A 8 17.49 18.42 -11.08
C TYR A 8 16.18 17.67 -10.86
N ALA A 9 15.12 18.37 -10.47
CA ALA A 9 13.77 17.79 -10.42
C ALA A 9 13.06 18.03 -11.76
N LEU A 10 12.48 16.97 -12.33
CA LEU A 10 11.68 17.05 -13.57
C LEU A 10 10.22 17.50 -13.30
N THR A 11 9.87 17.68 -12.03
CA THR A 11 8.52 17.97 -11.57
C THR A 11 8.58 19.06 -10.49
N ASP A 12 7.73 20.08 -10.61
CA ASP A 12 7.59 21.11 -9.57
C ASP A 12 7.07 20.48 -8.27
N GLY A 13 7.78 20.71 -7.16
CA GLY A 13 7.45 20.14 -5.86
C GLY A 13 8.31 20.70 -4.73
N VAL A 14 7.86 20.48 -3.49
CA VAL A 14 8.56 20.94 -2.29
C VAL A 14 9.65 19.92 -1.93
N VAL A 15 10.92 20.35 -1.96
CA VAL A 15 12.06 19.50 -1.61
C VAL A 15 12.35 19.64 -0.11
N GLU A 16 11.99 18.62 0.67
CA GLU A 16 12.35 18.56 2.10
C GLU A 16 13.62 17.73 2.32
N PHE A 17 14.65 18.38 2.88
CA PHE A 17 15.87 17.71 3.31
C PHE A 17 15.76 17.31 4.79
N ARG A 18 15.71 16.00 5.07
CA ARG A 18 15.71 15.49 6.44
C ARG A 18 17.00 14.73 6.74
N MET A 19 17.86 15.33 7.55
CA MET A 19 19.06 14.66 8.05
C MET A 19 18.68 13.67 9.17
N ARG A 20 19.08 12.41 9.04
CA ARG A 20 19.07 11.42 10.14
C ARG A 20 20.49 10.89 10.33
N ARG A 21 20.80 10.49 11.57
CA ARG A 21 22.11 9.96 11.98
C ARG A 21 22.52 8.78 11.08
N GLY A 22 23.69 8.90 10.44
CA GLY A 22 24.30 7.87 9.59
C GLY A 22 24.28 8.21 8.10
N GLU A 23 25.07 9.21 7.70
CA GLU A 23 25.67 9.47 6.36
C GLU A 23 24.86 9.09 5.09
N ARG A 24 23.53 9.17 5.14
CA ARG A 24 22.64 8.88 4.02
C ARG A 24 21.52 9.91 3.98
N SER A 25 21.60 10.82 3.02
CA SER A 25 20.55 11.81 2.74
C SER A 25 19.44 11.14 1.93
N PHE A 26 18.20 11.15 2.45
CA PHE A 26 17.01 10.77 1.70
C PHE A 26 16.29 12.03 1.24
N VAL A 27 15.99 12.10 -0.06
CA VAL A 27 15.22 13.18 -0.68
C VAL A 27 13.81 12.65 -0.91
N ASN A 28 12.81 13.25 -0.26
CA ASN A 28 11.40 12.95 -0.48
C ASN A 28 10.78 14.07 -1.31
N VAL A 29 10.33 13.76 -2.53
CA VAL A 29 9.62 14.71 -3.39
C VAL A 29 8.13 14.44 -3.25
N LEU A 30 7.44 15.30 -2.51
CA LEU A 30 5.99 15.26 -2.40
C LEU A 30 5.38 16.10 -3.53
N PRO A 31 4.63 15.50 -4.47
CA PRO A 31 3.90 16.28 -5.46
C PRO A 31 2.81 17.10 -4.77
N VAL A 32 2.81 18.41 -5.02
CA VAL A 32 1.75 19.30 -4.56
C VAL A 32 0.54 19.07 -5.45
N ALA A 33 -0.42 18.27 -4.98
CA ALA A 33 -1.71 18.12 -5.63
C ALA A 33 -2.68 19.17 -5.07
N ASP A 34 -2.85 20.27 -5.82
CA ASP A 34 -3.89 21.26 -5.60
C ASP A 34 -5.27 20.70 -6.02
N THR A 35 -6.13 20.51 -5.02
CA THR A 35 -7.61 20.60 -4.96
C THR A 35 -8.52 20.01 -6.08
N ALA A 36 -9.45 19.11 -5.71
CA ALA A 36 -10.90 19.40 -5.56
C ALA A 36 -11.83 18.15 -5.54
N THR A 37 -12.68 18.09 -4.51
CA THR A 37 -14.05 17.49 -4.42
C THR A 37 -14.28 16.01 -4.02
N ALA A 38 -14.69 15.88 -2.74
CA ALA A 38 -15.41 14.88 -1.92
C ALA A 38 -16.56 14.02 -2.55
N PRO A 39 -17.14 12.99 -1.86
CA PRO A 39 -17.06 12.69 -0.41
C PRO A 39 -16.79 11.24 0.01
N ALA A 40 -16.25 11.12 1.23
CA ALA A 40 -16.22 9.89 2.04
C ALA A 40 -17.62 9.51 2.55
N PRO A 41 -17.82 8.24 2.93
CA PRO A 41 -17.98 7.93 4.36
C PRO A 41 -17.16 6.68 4.71
N LYS A 42 -16.61 6.44 5.89
CA LYS A 42 -16.82 6.97 7.23
C LYS A 42 -15.53 6.63 8.00
N LYS A 43 -15.08 7.57 8.82
CA LYS A 43 -14.28 7.28 10.01
C LYS A 43 -15.05 6.25 10.85
N THR A 44 -14.55 5.02 10.93
CA THR A 44 -14.71 4.19 12.12
C THR A 44 -13.33 3.88 12.62
N ALA A 45 -13.04 4.40 13.81
CA ALA A 45 -11.82 4.15 14.55
C ALA A 45 -11.54 2.64 14.58
N VAL A 46 -10.41 2.21 14.03
CA VAL A 46 -9.78 0.97 14.48
C VAL A 46 -8.57 1.39 15.30
N THR A 47 -8.76 1.17 16.58
CA THR A 47 -7.80 1.25 17.68
C THR A 47 -6.38 1.00 17.22
N LYS A 48 -5.52 1.96 17.54
CA LYS A 48 -4.06 1.88 17.61
C LYS A 48 -3.60 0.46 18.02
N ALA A 49 -3.41 -0.42 17.04
CA ALA A 49 -2.78 -1.72 17.26
C ALA A 49 -1.29 -1.49 17.48
N ALA A 50 -0.75 -2.20 18.45
CA ALA A 50 0.59 -2.02 19.00
C ALA A 50 1.68 -1.89 17.92
N PRO A 51 2.73 -1.10 18.18
CA PRO A 51 3.85 -0.97 17.26
C PRO A 51 4.57 -2.32 17.14
N THR A 52 5.17 -2.57 15.96
CA THR A 52 6.26 -3.52 15.70
C THR A 52 5.94 -4.94 15.17
N LYS A 53 5.05 -5.07 14.18
CA LYS A 53 5.17 -6.05 13.07
C LYS A 53 4.08 -5.73 12.06
N GLY A 54 4.41 -5.63 10.78
CA GLY A 54 3.41 -5.44 9.72
C GLY A 54 2.34 -6.53 9.77
N ASP A 55 1.15 -6.22 9.26
CA ASP A 55 0.06 -7.18 9.17
C ASP A 55 0.43 -8.33 8.23
N ASP A 56 -0.16 -9.50 8.47
CA ASP A 56 0.03 -10.65 7.60
C ASP A 56 -0.89 -10.55 6.37
N LEU A 57 -0.43 -9.80 5.36
CA LEU A 57 -1.16 -9.60 4.10
C LEU A 57 -1.55 -10.92 3.40
N LYS A 58 -0.91 -12.05 3.76
CA LYS A 58 -1.23 -13.40 3.26
C LYS A 58 -2.61 -13.91 3.69
N LYS A 59 -3.31 -13.21 4.60
CA LYS A 59 -4.70 -13.50 4.97
C LYS A 59 -5.71 -13.18 3.87
N ILE A 60 -5.30 -12.35 2.91
CA ILE A 60 -6.09 -11.94 1.75
C ILE A 60 -5.92 -13.00 0.66
N GLU A 61 -7.03 -13.38 0.04
CA GLU A 61 -7.03 -14.44 -0.97
C GLU A 61 -6.33 -13.95 -2.24
N GLY A 62 -5.45 -14.77 -2.80
CA GLY A 62 -4.62 -14.39 -3.93
C GLY A 62 -3.32 -13.67 -3.55
N ILE A 63 -3.18 -13.19 -2.30
CA ILE A 63 -1.89 -12.66 -1.80
C ILE A 63 -1.03 -13.81 -1.26
N GLY A 64 -0.15 -14.31 -2.12
CA GLY A 64 0.90 -15.25 -1.72
C GLY A 64 2.04 -14.59 -0.94
N PRO A 65 2.97 -15.38 -0.36
CA PRO A 65 4.11 -14.84 0.39
C PRO A 65 4.96 -13.89 -0.45
N LYS A 66 5.06 -14.13 -1.75
CA LYS A 66 5.83 -13.29 -2.65
C LYS A 66 5.13 -11.97 -2.99
N ILE A 67 3.80 -11.97 -3.08
CA ILE A 67 3.01 -10.75 -3.30
C ILE A 67 3.03 -9.88 -2.05
N ALA A 68 2.92 -10.49 -0.86
CA ALA A 68 3.07 -9.78 0.40
C ALA A 68 4.46 -9.12 0.53
N GLU A 69 5.53 -9.78 0.07
CA GLU A 69 6.87 -9.17 -0.01
C GLU A 69 6.91 -7.98 -0.97
N LEU A 70 6.30 -8.08 -2.16
CA LEU A 70 6.25 -6.98 -3.14
C LEU A 70 5.54 -5.75 -2.56
N PHE A 71 4.40 -5.96 -1.91
CA PHE A 71 3.67 -4.90 -1.23
C PHE A 71 4.45 -4.29 -0.08
N SER A 72 5.11 -5.13 0.73
CA SER A 72 6.02 -4.63 1.77
C SER A 72 7.15 -3.79 1.18
N ASN A 73 7.72 -4.18 0.04
CA ASN A 73 8.76 -3.40 -0.65
C ASN A 73 8.22 -2.08 -1.23
N ALA A 74 6.93 -2.04 -1.59
CA ALA A 74 6.22 -0.84 -2.03
C ALA A 74 5.69 0.04 -0.87
N GLY A 75 6.02 -0.31 0.38
CA GLY A 75 5.61 0.43 1.58
C GLY A 75 4.19 0.12 2.08
N ILE A 76 3.59 -0.97 1.62
CA ILE A 76 2.30 -1.48 2.11
C ILE A 76 2.60 -2.63 3.07
N HIS A 77 2.55 -2.34 4.36
CA HIS A 77 2.84 -3.27 5.45
C HIS A 77 1.61 -3.66 6.26
N THR A 78 0.48 -2.98 6.06
CA THR A 78 -0.74 -3.18 6.85
C THR A 78 -1.96 -3.42 5.98
N PHE A 79 -2.99 -4.06 6.55
CA PHE A 79 -4.28 -4.20 5.87
C PHE A 79 -4.89 -2.83 5.59
N ALA A 80 -4.74 -1.85 6.49
CA ALA A 80 -5.23 -0.50 6.27
C ALA A 80 -4.58 0.19 5.06
N GLU A 81 -3.27 0.00 4.87
CA GLU A 81 -2.54 0.54 3.71
C GLU A 81 -2.95 -0.16 2.41
N LEU A 82 -3.15 -1.47 2.43
CA LEU A 82 -3.62 -2.20 1.24
C LEU A 82 -5.07 -1.82 0.88
N ALA A 83 -5.93 -1.65 1.87
CA ALA A 83 -7.31 -1.16 1.72
C ALA A 83 -7.38 0.26 1.17
N ALA A 84 -6.40 1.10 1.50
CA ALA A 84 -6.29 2.46 1.00
C ALA A 84 -5.60 2.53 -0.38
N ALA A 85 -4.88 1.48 -0.79
CA ALA A 85 -4.26 1.41 -2.09
C ALA A 85 -5.29 1.14 -3.19
N SER A 86 -5.19 1.88 -4.27
CA SER A 86 -6.04 1.68 -5.46
C SER A 86 -5.65 0.41 -6.20
N VAL A 87 -6.64 -0.25 -6.81
CA VAL A 87 -6.43 -1.45 -7.63
C VAL A 87 -5.37 -1.21 -8.72
N ASP A 88 -5.35 -0.02 -9.33
CA ASP A 88 -4.37 0.34 -10.36
C ASP A 88 -2.94 0.35 -9.80
N ARG A 89 -2.72 0.94 -8.62
CA ARG A 89 -1.43 0.91 -7.94
C ARG A 89 -0.99 -0.52 -7.62
N LEU A 90 -1.92 -1.38 -7.18
CA LEU A 90 -1.61 -2.79 -6.92
C LEU A 90 -1.22 -3.51 -8.21
N LYS A 91 -1.93 -3.27 -9.32
CA LYS A 91 -1.60 -3.81 -10.65
C LYS A 91 -0.22 -3.36 -11.13
N GLU A 92 0.13 -2.10 -10.95
CA GLU A 92 1.45 -1.56 -11.30
C GLU A 92 2.57 -2.29 -10.53
N ILE A 93 2.41 -2.47 -9.21
CA ILE A 93 3.38 -3.19 -8.37
C ILE A 93 3.54 -4.65 -8.83
N LEU A 94 2.42 -5.32 -9.18
CA LEU A 94 2.46 -6.69 -9.68
C LEU A 94 3.08 -6.79 -11.07
N ALA A 95 2.81 -5.83 -11.95
CA ALA A 95 3.36 -5.76 -13.29
C ALA A 95 4.88 -5.55 -13.25
N ASP A 96 5.36 -4.63 -12.40
CA ASP A 96 6.79 -4.39 -12.16
C ASP A 96 7.50 -5.64 -11.61
N ALA A 97 6.82 -6.39 -10.75
CA ALA A 97 7.32 -7.66 -10.21
C ALA A 97 7.36 -8.82 -11.22
N GLY A 98 6.70 -8.65 -12.37
CA GLY A 98 6.73 -9.56 -13.51
C GLY A 98 5.38 -10.17 -13.87
N SER A 99 5.25 -10.55 -15.15
CA SER A 99 4.00 -11.04 -15.76
C SER A 99 3.35 -12.25 -15.06
N ARG A 100 4.11 -13.02 -14.27
CA ARG A 100 3.56 -14.13 -13.48
C ARG A 100 2.57 -13.68 -12.40
N TYR A 101 2.69 -12.44 -11.92
CA TYR A 101 1.81 -11.88 -10.90
C TYR A 101 0.64 -11.11 -11.49
N ALA A 102 0.77 -10.65 -12.74
CA ALA A 102 -0.29 -9.97 -13.48
C ALA A 102 -1.51 -10.85 -13.76
N ALA A 103 -1.39 -12.18 -13.62
CA ALA A 103 -2.50 -13.12 -13.71
C ALA A 103 -3.42 -13.10 -12.46
N HIS A 104 -2.97 -12.52 -11.35
CA HIS A 104 -3.83 -12.30 -10.19
C HIS A 104 -4.68 -11.05 -10.39
N ASP A 105 -5.94 -11.09 -9.96
CA ASP A 105 -6.80 -9.91 -9.95
C ASP A 105 -6.75 -9.23 -8.57
N PRO A 106 -6.11 -8.05 -8.44
CA PRO A 106 -6.08 -7.30 -7.19
C PRO A 106 -7.40 -6.56 -6.91
N GLY A 107 -8.42 -6.67 -7.77
CA GLY A 107 -9.69 -5.97 -7.61
C GLY A 107 -10.39 -6.22 -6.27
N THR A 108 -10.24 -7.42 -5.71
CA THR A 108 -10.86 -7.83 -4.44
C THR A 108 -9.95 -7.63 -3.22
N TRP A 109 -8.66 -7.33 -3.43
CA TRP A 109 -7.69 -7.21 -2.35
C TRP A 109 -7.94 -6.01 -1.43
N PRO A 110 -8.27 -4.80 -1.93
CA PRO A 110 -8.61 -3.67 -1.06
C PRO A 110 -9.84 -3.95 -0.20
N GLU A 111 -10.86 -4.61 -0.76
CA GLU A 111 -12.10 -4.95 -0.04
C GLU A 111 -11.84 -5.98 1.06
N GLN A 112 -11.11 -7.06 0.74
CA GLN A 112 -10.66 -8.03 1.73
C GLN A 112 -9.79 -7.39 2.80
N ALA A 113 -8.87 -6.50 2.42
CA ALA A 113 -8.06 -5.75 3.37
C ALA A 113 -8.89 -4.85 4.29
N GLN A 114 -9.96 -4.22 3.80
CA GLN A 114 -10.86 -3.45 4.66
C GLN A 114 -11.51 -4.33 5.71
N LEU A 115 -11.99 -5.52 5.33
CA LEU A 115 -12.59 -6.46 6.27
C LEU A 115 -11.57 -6.98 7.28
N ALA A 116 -10.35 -7.31 6.83
CA ALA A 116 -9.25 -7.72 7.69
C ALA A 116 -8.83 -6.61 8.67
N ALA A 117 -8.68 -5.38 8.19
CA ALA A 117 -8.36 -4.21 9.00
C ALA A 117 -9.45 -3.89 10.03
N ALA A 118 -10.72 -4.16 9.68
CA ALA A 118 -11.86 -4.03 10.59
C ALA A 118 -12.00 -5.22 11.57
N GLY A 119 -11.16 -6.27 11.45
CA GLY A 119 -11.25 -7.49 12.26
C GLY A 119 -12.46 -8.37 11.92
N LYS A 120 -13.11 -8.13 10.78
CA LYS A 120 -14.31 -8.83 10.32
C LYS A 120 -13.94 -10.13 9.59
N TRP A 121 -13.31 -11.05 10.31
CA TRP A 121 -12.81 -12.30 9.74
C TRP A 121 -13.92 -13.21 9.19
N ASP A 122 -15.11 -13.21 9.80
CA ASP A 122 -16.26 -13.98 9.32
C ASP A 122 -16.80 -13.43 7.99
N GLU A 123 -16.92 -12.10 7.86
CA GLU A 123 -17.33 -11.46 6.59
C GLU A 123 -16.28 -11.67 5.50
N LEU A 124 -14.99 -11.58 5.86
CA LEU A 124 -13.88 -11.85 4.95
C LEU A 124 -13.94 -13.30 4.44
N LYS A 125 -14.18 -14.26 5.34
CA LYS A 125 -14.33 -15.66 4.96
C LYS A 125 -15.54 -15.89 4.06
N ALA A 126 -16.68 -15.28 4.38
CA ALA A 126 -17.87 -15.37 3.53
C ALA A 126 -17.66 -14.74 2.14
N LEU A 127 -16.89 -13.65 2.06
CA LEU A 127 -16.49 -13.03 0.80
C LEU A 127 -15.56 -13.95 0.01
N GLN A 128 -14.53 -14.53 0.66
CA GLN A 128 -13.62 -15.50 0.06
C GLN A 128 -14.39 -16.74 -0.45
N ASP A 129 -15.26 -17.34 0.36
CA ASP A 129 -16.06 -18.51 -0.03
C ASP A 129 -16.96 -18.21 -1.25
N LYS A 130 -17.39 -16.94 -1.43
CA LYS A 130 -18.09 -16.50 -2.65
C LYS A 130 -17.17 -16.35 -3.87
N LEU A 131 -15.92 -15.96 -3.67
CA LEU A 131 -14.91 -15.78 -4.73
C LEU A 131 -14.24 -17.09 -5.16
N VAL A 132 -14.20 -18.11 -4.29
CA VAL A 132 -13.63 -19.45 -4.53
C VAL A 132 -14.27 -20.18 -5.73
N GLY A 133 -15.31 -19.62 -6.35
CA GLY A 133 -15.90 -20.06 -7.61
C GLY A 133 -15.16 -19.67 -8.91
N GLY A 134 -14.03 -18.95 -8.84
CA GLY A 134 -13.10 -18.83 -9.98
C GLY A 134 -13.42 -17.78 -11.04
N LYS A 135 -14.13 -16.69 -10.71
CA LYS A 135 -14.13 -15.44 -11.48
C LYS A 135 -14.79 -14.28 -10.74
#